data_AF-A0A6L7S8I9-F1
#
_entry.id   AF-A0A6L7S8I9-F1
#
_cell.length_a   1.000
_cell.length_b   1.000
_cell.length_c   1.000
_cell.angle_alpha   90.00
_cell.angle_beta   90.00
_cell.angle_gamma   90.00
#
_symmetry.space_group_name_H-M   'P 1'
#
loop_
_entity.id
_entity.type
_entity.pdbx_description
1 polymer ?
#
loop_
_entity_poly.entity_id
_entity_poly.type
_entity_poly.pdbx_seq_one_letter_code
_entity_poly.pdbx_strand_id
1 'polypeptide(L)'
;STSSKGGTTANLDSIEEAWSVGMNRAVELIAAKVASRGNRGWNAPVLNDLGEHPERGGSVTVLDGKYGPYVKWNKVNATVPKDTDPASIDMAAATRLIEEREAKGGKKRRRRKRS
;
A
#
# COMPACT_ATOMS: atom_id res chain seq x y z
N SER A 1 -0.31 30.84 9.60
CA SER A 1 -0.80 29.61 8.95
C SER A 1 -1.62 30.01 7.74
N THR A 2 -0.97 30.13 6.57
CA THR A 2 -1.62 30.52 5.31
C THR A 2 -1.22 29.51 4.24
N SER A 3 -1.86 28.35 4.27
CA SER A 3 -1.82 27.43 3.15
C SER A 3 -3.01 26.48 3.21
N SER A 4 -4.17 26.99 2.82
CA SER A 4 -5.22 26.18 2.20
C SER A 4 -4.77 25.76 0.79
N LYS A 5 -3.71 24.94 0.66
CA LYS A 5 -3.32 24.38 -0.64
C LYS A 5 -4.21 23.18 -0.97
N GLY A 6 -5.43 23.47 -1.42
CA GLY A 6 -6.30 22.50 -2.08
C GLY A 6 -5.86 22.33 -3.53
N GLY A 7 -4.90 21.43 -3.79
CA GLY A 7 -4.46 21.13 -5.16
C GLY A 7 -3.46 19.98 -5.25
N THR A 8 -3.41 19.29 -6.39
CA THR A 8 -2.36 18.30 -6.68
C THR A 8 -1.12 19.01 -7.23
N THR A 9 0.04 18.80 -6.62
CA THR A 9 1.33 19.32 -7.08
C THR A 9 2.06 18.28 -7.91
N ALA A 10 2.87 18.65 -8.89
CA ALA A 10 3.82 17.75 -9.57
C ALA A 10 5.27 18.16 -9.33
N ASN A 11 6.20 17.21 -9.50
CA ASN A 11 7.63 17.51 -9.43
C ASN A 11 8.12 17.80 -10.85
N LEU A 12 8.98 18.81 -10.98
CA LEU A 12 9.76 19.03 -12.20
C LEU A 12 11.02 18.15 -12.15
N ASP A 13 11.55 17.81 -13.32
CA ASP A 13 12.70 16.93 -13.43
C ASP A 13 14.02 17.67 -13.11
N SER A 14 14.09 18.97 -13.40
CA SER A 14 15.24 19.81 -13.06
C SER A 14 14.85 21.27 -12.77
N ILE A 15 15.83 22.06 -12.32
CA ILE A 15 15.66 23.49 -12.06
C ILE A 15 15.48 24.26 -13.37
N GLU A 16 16.13 23.83 -14.45
CA GLU A 16 16.05 24.44 -15.78
C GLU A 16 14.62 24.36 -16.35
N GLU A 17 13.89 23.28 -16.07
CA GLU A 17 12.49 23.13 -16.48
C GLU A 17 11.59 24.20 -15.84
N ALA A 18 11.93 24.71 -14.66
CA ALA A 18 11.13 25.76 -14.00
C ALA A 18 11.04 27.07 -14.80
N TRP A 19 12.05 27.34 -15.65
CA TRP A 19 12.10 28.54 -16.48
C TRP A 19 11.40 28.39 -17.83
N SER A 20 11.08 27.16 -18.23
CA SER A 20 10.54 26.84 -19.56
C SER A 20 9.20 26.08 -19.53
N VAL A 21 8.75 25.64 -18.36
CA VAL A 21 7.50 24.89 -18.20
C VAL A 21 6.28 25.72 -18.62
N GLY A 22 5.58 25.24 -19.64
CA GLY A 22 4.30 25.80 -20.09
C GLY A 22 3.09 25.14 -19.44
N MET A 23 1.91 25.73 -19.64
CA MET A 23 0.63 25.24 -19.09
C MET A 23 0.36 23.77 -19.45
N ASN A 24 0.58 23.37 -20.71
CA ASN A 24 0.33 22.01 -21.18
C ASN A 24 1.21 20.99 -20.45
N ARG A 25 2.50 21.30 -20.30
CA ARG A 25 3.45 20.46 -19.56
C ARG A 25 3.10 20.38 -18.07
N ALA A 26 2.68 21.49 -17.46
CA ALA A 26 2.25 21.51 -16.07
C ALA A 26 1.02 20.64 -15.83
N VAL A 27 0.02 20.69 -16.73
CA VAL A 27 -1.18 19.85 -16.65
C VAL A 27 -0.84 18.38 -16.82
N GLU A 28 0.03 18.04 -17.77
CA GLU A 28 0.51 16.68 -17.99
C GLU A 28 1.19 16.12 -16.73
N LEU A 29 2.13 16.87 -16.14
CA LEU A 29 2.84 16.47 -14.93
C LEU A 29 1.90 16.25 -13.73
N ILE A 30 0.89 17.12 -13.59
CA ILE A 30 -0.13 16.97 -12.54
C ILE A 30 -0.97 15.72 -12.79
N ALA A 31 -1.43 15.50 -14.03
CA ALA A 31 -2.20 14.32 -14.40
C ALA A 31 -1.39 13.02 -14.18
N ALA A 32 -0.13 12.99 -14.60
CA ALA A 32 0.78 11.88 -14.37
C ALA A 32 0.98 11.59 -12.87
N LYS A 33 1.09 12.63 -12.03
CA LYS A 33 1.18 12.41 -10.58
C LYS A 33 -0.12 11.91 -9.97
N VAL A 34 -1.28 12.41 -10.43
CA VAL A 34 -2.58 11.89 -9.99
C VAL A 34 -2.70 10.40 -10.33
N ALA A 35 -2.38 10.02 -11.57
CA ALA A 35 -2.42 8.64 -12.04
C ALA A 35 -1.48 7.73 -11.25
N SER A 36 -0.26 8.20 -10.95
CA SER A 36 0.73 7.41 -10.19
C SER A 36 0.48 7.32 -8.68
N ARG A 37 -0.51 8.04 -8.10
CA ARG A 37 -0.73 8.01 -6.64
C ARG A 37 -1.00 6.62 -6.09
N GLY A 38 -1.65 5.74 -6.86
CA GLY A 38 -1.89 4.34 -6.49
C GLY A 38 -0.67 3.43 -6.67
N ASN A 39 0.28 3.83 -7.52
CA ASN A 39 1.41 3.00 -7.95
C ASN A 39 2.74 3.36 -7.25
N ARG A 40 2.74 4.35 -6.33
CA ARG A 40 3.93 4.80 -5.59
C ARG A 40 4.31 3.91 -4.39
N GLY A 41 3.54 2.84 -4.14
CA GLY A 41 3.88 1.83 -3.15
C GLY A 41 4.79 0.74 -3.74
N TRP A 42 5.50 0.01 -2.89
CA TRP A 42 6.02 -1.30 -3.28
C TRP A 42 4.83 -2.14 -3.73
N ASN A 43 4.72 -2.41 -5.04
CA ASN A 43 3.76 -3.37 -5.57
C ASN A 43 4.25 -4.75 -5.15
N ALA A 44 3.82 -5.18 -3.97
CA ALA A 44 4.13 -6.49 -3.43
C ALA A 44 3.63 -7.56 -4.43
N PRO A 45 4.52 -8.41 -4.97
CA PRO A 45 4.12 -9.52 -5.83
C PRO A 45 3.06 -10.38 -5.15
N VAL A 46 2.08 -10.85 -5.91
CA VAL A 46 1.09 -11.82 -5.42
C VAL A 46 1.75 -13.19 -5.40
N LEU A 47 1.89 -13.77 -4.21
CA LEU A 47 2.40 -15.13 -4.02
C LEU A 47 1.28 -16.16 -4.14
N ASN A 48 0.09 -15.83 -3.62
CA ASN A 48 -1.09 -16.67 -3.73
C ASN A 48 -2.37 -15.81 -3.71
N ASP A 49 -3.32 -16.10 -4.59
CA ASP A 49 -4.64 -15.44 -4.63
C ASP A 49 -5.70 -16.44 -4.14
N LEU A 50 -6.33 -16.12 -3.02
CA LEU A 50 -7.27 -17.01 -2.35
C LEU A 50 -8.72 -16.69 -2.70
N GLY A 51 -8.98 -15.61 -3.43
CA GLY A 51 -10.35 -15.18 -3.78
C GLY A 51 -11.05 -14.44 -2.65
N GLU A 52 -12.36 -14.63 -2.50
CA GLU A 52 -13.18 -13.88 -1.53
C GLU A 52 -13.23 -14.55 -0.14
N HIS A 53 -13.19 -13.74 0.92
CA HIS A 53 -13.33 -14.23 2.29
C HIS A 53 -14.72 -14.88 2.49
N PRO A 54 -14.81 -16.12 3.01
CA PRO A 54 -16.04 -16.90 3.03
C PRO A 54 -17.18 -16.29 3.87
N GLU A 55 -16.85 -15.69 5.02
CA GLU A 55 -17.88 -15.12 5.91
C GLU A 55 -18.14 -13.62 5.75
N ARG A 56 -17.10 -12.86 5.42
CA ARG A 56 -17.10 -11.39 5.47
C ARG A 56 -16.90 -10.73 4.10
N GLY A 57 -16.73 -11.53 3.05
CA GLY A 57 -16.47 -11.07 1.69
C GLY A 57 -15.15 -10.31 1.53
N GLY A 58 -14.89 -9.83 0.31
CA GLY A 58 -13.68 -9.09 -0.04
C GLY A 58 -12.48 -9.99 -0.31
N SER A 59 -11.60 -9.53 -1.21
CA SER A 59 -10.46 -10.30 -1.71
C SER A 59 -9.41 -10.56 -0.64
N VAL A 60 -8.95 -11.81 -0.57
CA VAL A 60 -7.85 -12.29 0.29
C VAL A 60 -6.69 -12.69 -0.61
N THR A 61 -5.53 -12.08 -0.40
CA THR A 61 -4.31 -12.35 -1.18
C THR A 61 -3.11 -12.47 -0.26
N VAL A 62 -2.16 -13.34 -0.61
CA VAL A 62 -0.84 -13.44 0.03
C VAL A 62 0.15 -12.70 -0.84
N LEU A 63 0.86 -11.73 -0.25
CA LEU A 63 1.74 -10.81 -0.95
C LEU A 63 3.16 -10.84 -0.37
N ASP A 64 4.17 -10.65 -1.22
CA ASP A 64 5.56 -10.49 -0.80
C ASP A 64 5.90 -9.02 -0.52
N GLY A 65 5.79 -8.64 0.76
CA GLY A 65 6.03 -7.28 1.22
C GLY A 65 7.48 -6.99 1.57
N LYS A 66 7.83 -5.70 1.62
CA LYS A 66 9.16 -5.21 2.06
C LYS A 66 9.66 -5.80 3.38
N TYR A 67 8.76 -6.18 4.30
CA TYR A 67 9.11 -6.71 5.63
C TYR A 67 8.88 -8.22 5.75
N GLY A 68 8.61 -8.89 4.63
CA GLY A 68 8.24 -10.29 4.55
C GLY A 68 6.80 -10.52 4.07
N PRO A 69 6.45 -11.79 3.83
CA PRO A 69 5.15 -12.20 3.33
C PRO A 69 4.02 -11.88 4.31
N TYR A 70 2.88 -11.49 3.76
CA TYR A 70 1.69 -11.17 4.55
C TYR A 70 0.40 -11.48 3.79
N VAL A 71 -0.64 -11.83 4.54
CA VAL A 71 -2.02 -11.92 4.06
C VAL A 71 -2.63 -10.53 4.08
N LYS A 72 -3.20 -10.11 2.95
CA LYS A 72 -3.96 -8.87 2.79
C LYS A 72 -5.43 -9.19 2.62
N TRP A 73 -6.25 -8.59 3.46
CA TRP A 73 -7.71 -8.61 3.35
C TRP A 73 -8.26 -7.24 3.72
N ASN A 74 -8.91 -6.56 2.77
CA ASN A 74 -9.40 -5.19 2.94
C ASN A 74 -8.33 -4.23 3.52
N LYS A 75 -8.51 -3.78 4.77
CA LYS A 75 -7.58 -2.90 5.51
C LYS A 75 -6.66 -3.66 6.46
N VAL A 76 -6.85 -4.97 6.61
CA VAL A 76 -6.09 -5.84 7.50
C VAL A 76 -4.90 -6.41 6.74
N ASN A 77 -3.72 -6.35 7.37
CA ASN A 77 -2.50 -6.97 6.89
C ASN A 77 -1.94 -7.85 8.01
N ALA A 78 -2.00 -9.16 7.83
CA ALA A 78 -1.55 -10.16 8.79
C ALA A 78 -0.23 -10.79 8.32
N THR A 79 0.82 -10.65 9.11
CA THR A 79 2.15 -11.19 8.77
C THR A 79 2.14 -12.71 8.78
N VAL A 80 2.73 -13.33 7.77
CA VAL A 80 2.94 -14.78 7.71
C VAL A 80 4.13 -15.15 8.62
N PRO A 81 4.00 -16.16 9.50
CA PRO A 81 5.11 -16.68 10.28
C PRO A 81 6.28 -17.13 9.41
N LYS A 82 7.51 -16.97 9.90
CA LYS A 82 8.73 -17.29 9.12
C LYS A 82 8.88 -18.78 8.81
N ASP A 83 8.26 -19.63 9.61
CA ASP A 83 8.35 -21.09 9.49
C ASP A 83 7.28 -21.67 8.55
N THR A 84 6.47 -20.82 7.91
CA THR A 84 5.37 -21.21 7.03
C THR A 84 5.67 -20.77 5.60
N ASP A 85 5.48 -21.67 4.63
CA ASP A 85 5.56 -21.32 3.21
C ASP A 85 4.36 -20.43 2.83
N PRO A 86 4.59 -19.18 2.37
CA PRO A 86 3.51 -18.28 1.99
C PRO A 86 2.69 -18.78 0.80
N ALA A 87 3.28 -19.57 -0.10
CA ALA A 87 2.59 -20.10 -1.28
C ALA A 87 1.60 -21.21 -0.89
N SER A 88 1.85 -21.92 0.21
CA SER A 88 1.00 -23.02 0.67
C SER A 88 -0.13 -22.58 1.61
N ILE A 89 -0.27 -21.27 1.89
CA ILE A 89 -1.34 -20.75 2.73
C ILE A 89 -2.67 -20.94 2.02
N ASP A 90 -3.62 -21.56 2.70
CA ASP A 90 -4.99 -21.72 2.24
C ASP A 90 -5.92 -20.65 2.86
N MET A 91 -7.18 -20.64 2.41
CA MET A 91 -8.18 -19.69 2.93
C MET A 91 -8.38 -19.83 4.44
N ALA A 92 -8.37 -21.05 4.97
CA ALA A 92 -8.59 -21.30 6.40
C ALA A 92 -7.45 -20.72 7.27
N ALA A 93 -6.19 -20.95 6.88
CA ALA A 93 -5.04 -20.38 7.54
C ALA A 93 -5.00 -18.85 7.41
N ALA A 94 -5.35 -18.32 6.23
CA ALA A 94 -5.44 -16.88 5.99
C ALA A 94 -6.46 -16.20 6.91
N THR A 95 -7.67 -16.78 7.04
CA THR A 95 -8.71 -16.27 7.95
C THR A 95 -8.24 -16.28 9.41
N ARG A 96 -7.59 -17.36 9.87
CA ARG A 96 -7.01 -17.42 11.23
C ARG A 96 -5.99 -16.30 11.46
N LEU A 97 -5.07 -16.09 10.52
CA LEU A 97 -4.06 -15.03 10.63
C LEU A 97 -4.69 -13.64 10.68
N ILE A 98 -5.76 -13.42 9.91
CA ILE A 98 -6.54 -12.17 9.92
C ILE A 98 -7.19 -11.95 11.28
N GLU A 99 -7.88 -12.95 11.82
CA GLU A 99 -8.56 -12.87 13.12
C GLU A 99 -7.57 -12.62 14.26
N GLU A 100 -6.45 -13.34 14.28
CA GLU A 100 -5.38 -13.08 15.24
C GLU A 100 -4.86 -11.65 15.15
N ARG A 101 -4.73 -11.13 13.93
CA ARG A 101 -4.23 -9.78 13.69
C ARG A 101 -5.22 -8.71 14.16
N GLU A 102 -6.51 -8.94 13.97
CA GLU A 102 -7.60 -8.09 14.47
C GLU A 102 -7.65 -8.13 16.00
N ALA A 103 -7.61 -9.32 16.60
CA ALA A 103 -7.64 -9.51 18.06
C ALA A 103 -6.42 -8.88 18.77
N LYS A 104 -5.23 -8.98 18.17
CA LYS A 104 -4.00 -8.37 18.71
C LYS A 104 -4.01 -6.83 18.65
N GLY A 105 -5.02 -6.24 17.99
CA GLY A 105 -5.17 -4.80 17.82
C GLY A 105 -4.06 -4.23 16.93
N GLY A 106 -4.38 -3.27 16.07
CA GLY A 106 -3.37 -2.52 15.36
C GLY A 106 -2.49 -1.74 16.34
N LYS A 107 -1.42 -2.33 16.90
CA LYS A 107 -0.34 -1.56 17.54
C LYS A 107 0.25 -0.66 16.46
N LYS A 108 -0.32 0.52 16.29
CA LYS A 108 0.30 1.63 15.58
C LYS A 108 1.61 1.87 16.32
N ARG A 109 2.73 1.38 15.78
CA ARG A 109 4.05 1.76 16.28
C ARG A 109 4.08 3.29 16.21
N ARG A 110 4.05 3.93 17.37
CA ARG A 110 4.14 5.39 17.49
C ARG A 110 5.45 5.78 16.81
N ARG A 111 5.38 6.49 15.68
CA ARG A 111 6.55 6.92 14.92
C ARG A 111 7.37 7.81 15.85
N ARG A 112 8.53 7.33 16.32
CA ARG A 112 9.45 8.12 17.13
C ARG A 112 9.94 9.27 16.25
N LYS A 113 9.50 10.49 16.56
CA LYS A 113 9.96 11.72 15.89
C LYS A 113 11.48 11.77 16.14
N ARG A 114 12.28 11.69 15.07
CA ARG A 114 13.71 12.03 15.18
C ARG A 114 13.76 13.52 15.49
N SER A 115 14.30 13.86 16.66
CA SER A 115 14.67 15.21 17.08
C SER A 115 15.85 15.69 16.27
#